data_AF-A0A7Y4TPY4-F1
#
_entry.id   AF-A0A7Y4TPY4-F1
#
_cell.length_a   1.000
_cell.length_b   1.000
_cell.length_c   1.000
_cell.angle_alpha   90.00
_cell.angle_beta   90.00
_cell.angle_gamma   90.00
#
_symmetry.space_group_name_H-M   'P 1'
#
loop_
_entity.id
_entity.type
_entity.pdbx_description
1 polymer ?
#
loop_
_entity_poly.entity_id
_entity_poly.type
_entity_poly.pdbx_seq_one_letter_code
_entity_poly.pdbx_strand_id
1 'polypeptide(L)'
;MSRRILRLFAGFAAVVMIFLMVDTANAQRRREVRGRGLTKAQVKLIVNRVEDRVDNFKENFDRSLDKSRLNGTSREDWLNKRAKDLESATDELAREFDRRDAWAENREEVRRCLNIATDIDRNMRNYRYGGITESNWARVRFELNSLADVYNMPKVGTAAYQ
;
A
#
# COMPACT_ATOMS: atom_id res chain seq x y z
N MET A 1 -65.26 22.13 -22.64
CA MET A 1 -64.54 23.37 -22.99
C MET A 1 -64.70 24.35 -21.83
N SER A 2 -63.61 24.67 -21.11
CA SER A 2 -63.56 25.87 -20.26
C SER A 2 -62.12 26.34 -20.11
N ARG A 3 -61.92 27.60 -20.51
CA ARG A 3 -60.67 28.28 -20.85
C ARG A 3 -59.86 28.69 -19.61
N ARG A 4 -59.49 27.74 -18.75
CA ARG A 4 -58.72 28.04 -17.51
C ARG A 4 -57.40 27.29 -17.35
N ILE A 5 -57.04 26.40 -18.28
CA ILE A 5 -55.83 25.55 -18.17
C ILE A 5 -54.60 26.20 -18.86
N LEU A 6 -54.77 27.27 -19.63
CA LEU A 6 -53.68 27.81 -20.47
C LEU A 6 -53.04 29.13 -19.97
N ARG A 7 -53.09 29.42 -18.66
CA ARG A 7 -52.39 30.59 -18.07
C ARG A 7 -51.87 30.31 -16.66
N LEU A 8 -50.96 29.37 -16.53
CA LEU A 8 -50.02 29.31 -15.39
C LEU A 8 -48.64 28.86 -15.90
N PHE A 9 -48.14 29.56 -16.93
CA PHE A 9 -46.75 29.50 -17.41
C PHE A 9 -45.95 30.67 -16.85
N ALA A 10 -45.87 30.78 -15.53
CA ALA A 10 -44.94 31.70 -14.89
C ALA A 10 -44.61 31.23 -13.47
N GLY A 11 -43.38 30.73 -13.29
CA GLY A 11 -42.69 30.76 -12.02
C GLY A 11 -42.93 29.59 -11.07
N PHE A 12 -42.14 28.53 -11.22
CA PHE A 12 -41.26 28.01 -10.15
C PHE A 12 -40.43 26.85 -10.71
N ALA A 13 -39.36 27.17 -11.43
CA ALA A 13 -38.31 26.20 -11.73
C ALA A 13 -37.46 26.01 -10.47
N ALA A 14 -37.93 25.20 -9.52
CA ALA A 14 -37.12 24.71 -8.40
C ALA A 14 -37.87 23.65 -7.59
N VAL A 15 -37.83 22.38 -7.98
CA VAL A 15 -37.98 21.27 -7.01
C VAL A 15 -37.13 20.07 -7.45
N VAL A 16 -35.93 20.04 -6.87
CA VAL A 16 -35.26 18.85 -6.29
C VAL A 16 -34.93 17.68 -7.23
N MET A 17 -33.82 17.84 -7.98
CA MET A 17 -32.95 16.69 -8.28
C MET A 17 -32.14 16.38 -7.01
N ILE A 18 -32.49 15.28 -6.32
CA ILE A 18 -31.64 14.69 -5.28
C ILE A 18 -30.39 14.17 -5.98
N PHE A 19 -29.35 15.02 -6.02
CA PHE A 19 -27.99 14.56 -6.26
C PHE A 19 -27.64 13.57 -5.15
N LEU A 20 -27.38 12.32 -5.54
CA LEU A 20 -26.62 11.37 -4.73
C LEU A 20 -25.17 11.88 -4.63
N MET A 21 -24.97 12.96 -3.88
CA MET A 21 -23.66 13.26 -3.32
C MET A 21 -23.48 12.33 -2.14
N VAL A 22 -22.92 11.15 -2.42
CA VAL A 22 -22.12 10.44 -1.43
C VAL A 22 -21.04 11.43 -1.02
N ASP A 23 -21.20 12.01 0.17
CA ASP A 23 -20.26 12.91 0.81
C ASP A 23 -18.88 12.22 0.91
N THR A 24 -18.04 12.41 -0.10
CA THR A 24 -16.67 11.87 -0.14
C THR A 24 -15.79 12.49 0.95
N ALA A 25 -16.25 13.56 1.61
CA ALA A 25 -15.63 14.14 2.79
C ALA A 25 -15.53 13.16 3.97
N ASN A 26 -16.49 12.25 4.13
CA ASN A 26 -16.49 11.27 5.23
C ASN A 26 -15.64 10.02 4.94
N ALA A 27 -15.33 9.75 3.66
CA ALA A 27 -14.36 8.70 3.30
C ALA A 27 -12.93 9.10 3.68
N GLN A 28 -12.61 10.39 3.65
CA GLN A 28 -11.34 10.92 4.14
C GLN A 28 -11.27 10.95 5.67
N ARG A 29 -12.34 11.36 6.38
CA ARG A 29 -12.36 11.37 7.86
C ARG A 29 -12.27 9.97 8.49
N ARG A 30 -12.90 8.94 7.89
CA ARG A 30 -12.76 7.55 8.39
C ARG A 30 -11.35 6.97 8.22
N ARG A 31 -10.54 7.51 7.29
CA ARG A 31 -9.15 7.11 7.07
C ARG A 31 -8.20 7.75 8.08
N GLU A 32 -8.43 9.00 8.46
CA GLU A 32 -7.57 9.74 9.39
C GLU A 32 -7.64 9.22 10.84
N VAL A 33 -8.73 8.56 11.22
CA VAL A 33 -8.95 8.06 12.60
C VAL A 33 -8.19 6.76 12.91
N ARG A 34 -7.79 5.97 11.90
CA ARG A 34 -7.13 4.66 12.15
C ARG A 34 -5.72 4.78 12.75
N GLY A 35 -4.97 5.83 12.42
CA GLY A 35 -3.61 6.03 12.94
C GLY A 35 -3.55 6.65 14.34
N ARG A 36 -4.55 7.46 14.72
CA ARG A 36 -4.53 8.29 15.95
C ARG A 36 -4.61 7.52 17.27
N GLY A 37 -4.80 6.20 17.26
CA GLY A 37 -4.92 5.36 18.47
C GLY A 37 -3.75 4.40 18.72
N LEU A 38 -2.75 4.34 17.83
CA LEU A 38 -1.63 3.40 17.96
C LEU A 38 -0.48 4.01 18.75
N THR A 39 0.11 3.21 19.65
CA THR A 39 1.32 3.56 20.38
C THR A 39 2.57 3.28 19.54
N LYS A 40 3.68 3.98 19.85
CA LYS A 40 4.99 3.72 19.20
C LYS A 40 5.38 2.24 19.30
N ALA A 41 5.15 1.60 20.45
CA ALA A 41 5.43 0.18 20.67
C ALA A 41 4.61 -0.73 19.74
N GLN A 42 3.31 -0.45 19.56
CA GLN A 42 2.47 -1.23 18.64
C GLN A 42 2.95 -1.12 17.20
N VAL A 43 3.36 0.07 16.75
CA VAL A 43 3.88 0.27 15.40
C VAL A 43 5.27 -0.36 15.25
N LYS A 44 6.13 -0.32 16.28
CA LYS A 44 7.44 -1.01 16.28
C LYS A 44 7.29 -2.51 16.05
N LEU A 45 6.28 -3.16 16.64
CA LEU A 45 6.00 -4.59 16.39
C LEU A 45 5.65 -4.87 14.92
N ILE A 46 5.04 -3.92 14.21
CA ILE A 46 4.77 -4.06 12.78
C ILE A 46 6.06 -3.86 11.99
N VAL A 47 6.86 -2.84 12.32
CA VAL A 47 8.16 -2.56 11.68
C VAL A 47 9.09 -3.76 11.77
N ASN A 48 9.26 -4.34 12.96
CA ASN A 48 10.12 -5.52 13.16
C ASN A 48 9.61 -6.73 12.36
N ARG A 49 8.28 -6.95 12.33
CA ARG A 49 7.72 -8.02 11.49
C ARG A 49 7.95 -7.78 10.00
N VAL A 50 7.95 -6.54 9.54
CA VAL A 50 8.29 -6.22 8.15
C VAL A 50 9.75 -6.57 7.86
N GLU A 51 10.68 -6.11 8.69
CA GLU A 51 12.11 -6.41 8.61
C GLU A 51 12.36 -7.92 8.56
N ASP A 52 11.92 -8.66 9.58
CA ASP A 52 12.07 -10.12 9.67
C ASP A 52 11.52 -10.84 8.43
N ARG A 53 10.37 -10.39 7.90
CA ARG A 53 9.74 -11.03 6.74
C ARG A 53 10.47 -10.70 5.46
N VAL A 54 11.02 -9.50 5.32
CA VAL A 54 11.78 -9.08 4.15
C VAL A 54 13.11 -9.82 4.09
N ASP A 55 13.82 -9.98 5.21
CA ASP A 55 15.06 -10.76 5.28
C ASP A 55 14.84 -12.21 4.83
N ASN A 56 13.83 -12.85 5.44
CA ASN A 56 13.44 -14.21 5.07
C ASN A 56 12.99 -14.30 3.61
N PHE A 57 12.28 -13.29 3.09
CA PHE A 57 11.86 -13.27 1.70
C PHE A 57 13.05 -13.17 0.77
N LYS A 58 13.97 -12.23 1.01
CA LYS A 58 15.17 -12.02 0.17
C LYS A 58 15.98 -13.30 0.06
N GLU A 59 16.29 -13.95 1.18
CA GLU A 59 17.06 -15.20 1.15
C GLU A 59 16.38 -16.31 0.33
N ASN A 60 15.07 -16.47 0.49
CA ASN A 60 14.33 -17.49 -0.24
C ASN A 60 14.11 -17.12 -1.71
N PHE A 61 14.02 -15.83 -2.00
CA PHE A 61 13.79 -15.32 -3.34
C PHE A 61 15.02 -15.51 -4.21
N ASP A 62 16.20 -15.14 -3.70
CA ASP A 62 17.50 -15.35 -4.33
C ASP A 62 17.70 -16.84 -4.70
N ARG A 63 17.57 -17.74 -3.71
CA ARG A 63 17.66 -19.20 -3.92
C ARG A 63 16.63 -19.75 -4.91
N SER A 64 15.47 -19.09 -5.04
CA SER A 64 14.43 -19.53 -5.97
C SER A 64 14.67 -19.03 -7.37
N LEU A 65 15.24 -17.84 -7.53
CA LEU A 65 15.68 -17.30 -8.81
C LEU A 65 16.81 -18.16 -9.40
N ASP A 66 17.80 -18.52 -8.59
CA ASP A 66 18.92 -19.42 -8.95
C ASP A 66 18.43 -20.78 -9.49
N LYS A 67 17.29 -21.26 -8.99
CA LYS A 67 16.69 -22.55 -9.37
C LYS A 67 15.64 -22.42 -10.48
N SER A 68 15.39 -21.21 -10.96
CA SER A 68 14.38 -20.92 -11.96
C SER A 68 14.99 -20.79 -13.36
N ARG A 69 14.11 -20.60 -14.36
CA ARG A 69 14.52 -20.26 -15.73
C ARG A 69 15.10 -18.85 -15.88
N LEU A 70 15.08 -18.04 -14.81
CA LEU A 70 15.64 -16.71 -14.78
C LEU A 70 17.11 -16.69 -14.35
N ASN A 71 17.67 -17.82 -13.90
CA ASN A 71 19.07 -17.93 -13.49
C ASN A 71 20.02 -17.47 -14.61
N GLY A 72 20.94 -16.57 -14.28
CA GLY A 72 21.93 -15.96 -15.16
C GLY A 72 21.36 -14.90 -16.10
N THR A 73 20.13 -14.42 -15.87
CA THR A 73 19.50 -13.42 -16.73
C THR A 73 19.52 -12.03 -16.08
N SER A 74 19.53 -10.98 -16.90
CA SER A 74 19.42 -9.59 -16.40
C SER A 74 18.13 -9.34 -15.61
N ARG A 75 17.10 -10.18 -15.80
CA ARG A 75 15.86 -10.10 -15.03
C ARG A 75 16.08 -10.58 -13.58
N GLU A 76 16.82 -11.67 -13.38
CA GLU A 76 17.19 -12.14 -12.05
C GLU A 76 18.00 -11.07 -11.32
N ASP A 77 19.04 -10.51 -11.97
CA ASP A 77 19.87 -9.45 -11.38
C ASP A 77 19.02 -8.26 -10.91
N TRP A 78 18.08 -7.83 -11.75
CA TRP A 78 17.16 -6.74 -11.43
C TRP A 78 16.25 -7.08 -10.24
N LEU A 79 15.73 -8.31 -10.17
CA LEU A 79 14.85 -8.77 -9.08
C LEU A 79 15.62 -8.88 -7.76
N ASN A 80 16.83 -9.46 -7.78
CA ASN A 80 17.72 -9.57 -6.63
C ASN A 80 18.13 -8.18 -6.12
N LYS A 81 18.45 -7.27 -7.03
CA LYS A 81 18.74 -5.87 -6.68
C LYS A 81 17.54 -5.22 -6.00
N ARG A 82 16.32 -5.41 -6.51
CA ARG A 82 15.12 -4.82 -5.90
C ARG A 82 14.79 -5.42 -4.54
N ALA A 83 14.99 -6.73 -4.33
CA ALA A 83 14.84 -7.36 -3.02
C ALA A 83 15.85 -6.85 -2.00
N LYS A 84 17.12 -6.68 -2.40
CA LYS A 84 18.16 -6.06 -1.58
C LYS A 84 17.86 -4.59 -1.24
N ASP A 85 17.32 -3.84 -2.20
CA ASP A 85 16.91 -2.45 -1.96
C ASP A 85 15.75 -2.38 -0.93
N LEU A 86 14.84 -3.37 -0.94
CA LEU A 86 13.75 -3.45 0.03
C LEU A 86 14.28 -3.75 1.44
N GLU A 87 15.14 -4.76 1.58
CA GLU A 87 15.84 -5.09 2.84
C GLU A 87 16.55 -3.85 3.40
N SER A 88 17.39 -3.20 2.59
CA SER A 88 18.12 -2.00 3.02
C SER A 88 17.18 -0.87 3.46
N ALA A 89 16.04 -0.70 2.78
CA ALA A 89 15.05 0.31 3.14
C ALA A 89 14.28 -0.04 4.43
N THR A 90 14.01 -1.33 4.68
CA THR A 90 13.35 -1.77 5.92
C THR A 90 14.28 -1.70 7.12
N ASP A 91 15.57 -2.00 6.96
CA ASP A 91 16.58 -1.79 8.00
C ASP A 91 16.70 -0.32 8.36
N GLU A 92 16.68 0.56 7.34
CA GLU A 92 16.72 2.00 7.55
C GLU A 92 15.47 2.50 8.26
N LEU A 93 14.29 2.01 7.86
CA LEU A 93 13.04 2.28 8.57
C LEU A 93 13.15 1.83 10.03
N ALA A 94 13.63 0.62 10.32
CA ALA A 94 13.77 0.12 11.69
C ALA A 94 14.70 1.00 12.54
N ARG A 95 15.84 1.41 11.97
CA ARG A 95 16.81 2.31 12.61
C ARG A 95 16.23 3.69 12.88
N GLU A 96 15.61 4.33 11.88
CA GLU A 96 14.99 5.65 12.04
C GLU A 96 13.82 5.62 13.03
N PHE A 97 13.06 4.53 13.04
CA PHE A 97 11.96 4.34 13.97
C PHE A 97 12.42 4.33 15.43
N ASP A 98 13.59 3.76 15.70
CA ASP A 98 14.19 3.76 17.03
C ASP A 98 14.72 5.14 17.42
N ARG A 99 15.25 5.91 16.46
CA ARG A 99 15.80 7.26 16.67
C ARG A 99 14.73 8.32 16.92
N ARG A 100 13.60 8.27 16.21
CA ARG A 100 12.56 9.32 16.25
C ARG A 100 11.61 9.12 17.41
N ASP A 101 11.09 10.21 17.98
CA ASP A 101 10.23 10.14 19.17
C ASP A 101 8.83 9.63 18.84
N ALA A 102 8.22 10.15 17.77
CA ALA A 102 6.91 9.72 17.30
C ALA A 102 7.01 8.81 16.08
N TRP A 103 6.23 7.73 16.09
CA TRP A 103 6.15 6.81 14.95
C TRP A 103 5.75 7.54 13.65
N ALA A 104 4.88 8.54 13.75
CA ALA A 104 4.36 9.30 12.61
C ALA A 104 5.45 10.03 11.80
N GLU A 105 6.60 10.29 12.41
CA GLU A 105 7.73 10.94 11.74
C GLU A 105 8.39 10.04 10.68
N ASN A 106 8.21 8.72 10.73
CA ASN A 106 8.82 7.75 9.80
C ASN A 106 8.05 7.59 8.47
N ARG A 107 7.25 8.61 8.11
CA ARG A 107 6.36 8.57 6.96
C ARG A 107 7.12 8.38 5.64
N GLU A 108 8.32 8.93 5.54
CA GLU A 108 9.10 8.93 4.29
C GLU A 108 9.75 7.58 4.04
N GLU A 109 10.26 6.97 5.09
CA GLU A 109 10.89 5.65 5.11
C GLU A 109 9.86 4.57 4.74
N VAL A 110 8.65 4.66 5.31
CA VAL A 110 7.53 3.78 4.94
C VAL A 110 7.17 3.95 3.47
N ARG A 111 7.08 5.19 2.98
CA ARG A 111 6.79 5.45 1.56
C ARG A 111 7.84 4.82 0.64
N ARG A 112 9.12 4.93 1.00
CA ARG A 112 10.23 4.30 0.25
C ARG A 112 10.09 2.78 0.20
N CYS A 113 9.79 2.14 1.32
CA CYS A 113 9.55 0.69 1.38
C CYS A 113 8.38 0.27 0.46
N LEU A 114 7.26 1.00 0.52
CA LEU A 114 6.06 0.70 -0.29
C LEU A 114 6.28 0.88 -1.80
N ASN A 115 7.09 1.88 -2.19
CA ASN A 115 7.46 2.10 -3.60
C ASN A 115 8.28 0.92 -4.14
N ILE A 116 9.34 0.52 -3.42
CA ILE A 116 10.20 -0.60 -3.80
C ILE A 116 9.40 -1.91 -3.85
N ALA A 117 8.56 -2.14 -2.84
CA ALA A 117 7.70 -3.32 -2.77
C ALA A 117 6.68 -3.38 -3.92
N THR A 118 6.21 -2.24 -4.43
CA THR A 118 5.31 -2.20 -5.59
C THR A 118 5.99 -2.71 -6.85
N ASP A 119 7.26 -2.40 -7.07
CA ASP A 119 8.03 -2.92 -8.21
C ASP A 119 8.18 -4.44 -8.15
N ILE A 120 8.43 -4.99 -6.96
CA ILE A 120 8.48 -6.43 -6.72
C ILE A 120 7.10 -7.05 -6.97
N ASP A 121 6.03 -6.46 -6.42
CA ASP A 121 4.67 -6.99 -6.53
C ASP A 121 4.21 -7.12 -7.99
N ARG A 122 4.56 -6.14 -8.84
CA ARG A 122 4.27 -6.20 -10.27
C ARG A 122 4.89 -7.44 -10.91
N ASN A 123 6.12 -7.76 -10.55
CA ASN A 123 6.81 -8.94 -11.06
C ASN A 123 6.20 -10.22 -10.50
N MET A 124 5.95 -10.27 -9.19
CA MET A 124 5.31 -11.40 -8.51
C MET A 124 3.93 -11.75 -9.07
N ARG A 125 3.20 -10.78 -9.63
CA ARG A 125 1.91 -11.02 -10.30
C ARG A 125 2.04 -11.49 -11.75
N ASN A 126 3.13 -11.15 -12.42
CA ASN A 126 3.32 -11.40 -13.85
C ASN A 126 4.00 -12.74 -14.13
N TYR A 127 4.70 -13.31 -13.16
CA TYR A 127 5.46 -14.56 -13.30
C TYR A 127 5.19 -15.51 -12.14
N ARG A 128 5.51 -16.80 -12.35
CA ARG A 128 5.44 -17.83 -11.31
C ARG A 128 6.83 -18.07 -10.75
N TYR A 129 6.98 -17.91 -9.44
CA TYR A 129 8.25 -18.07 -8.72
C TYR A 129 8.22 -19.29 -7.78
N GLY A 130 7.14 -20.06 -7.80
CA GLY A 130 6.94 -21.25 -6.97
C GLY A 130 6.27 -20.92 -5.64
N GLY A 131 5.55 -21.90 -5.08
CA GLY A 131 4.66 -21.68 -3.95
C GLY A 131 5.33 -21.14 -2.69
N ILE A 132 6.60 -21.50 -2.43
CA ILE A 132 7.34 -21.02 -1.26
C ILE A 132 7.61 -19.51 -1.37
N THR A 133 8.17 -19.07 -2.50
CA THR A 133 8.48 -17.66 -2.77
C THR A 133 7.22 -16.81 -2.80
N GLU A 134 6.18 -17.28 -3.49
CA GLU A 134 4.90 -16.57 -3.57
C GLU A 134 4.23 -16.46 -2.19
N SER A 135 4.30 -17.51 -1.37
CA SER A 135 3.83 -17.47 0.03
C SER A 135 4.63 -16.48 0.89
N ASN A 136 5.97 -16.47 0.76
CA ASN A 136 6.81 -15.53 1.50
C ASN A 136 6.53 -14.08 1.08
N TRP A 137 6.37 -13.83 -0.21
CA TRP A 137 5.97 -12.52 -0.73
C TRP A 137 4.60 -12.09 -0.19
N ALA A 138 3.62 -12.99 -0.15
CA ALA A 138 2.30 -12.68 0.38
C ALA A 138 2.36 -12.21 1.85
N ARG A 139 3.27 -12.81 2.65
CA ARG A 139 3.51 -12.40 4.05
C ARG A 139 4.16 -11.02 4.14
N VAL A 140 5.20 -10.75 3.33
CA VAL A 140 5.83 -9.42 3.24
C VAL A 140 4.79 -8.36 2.86
N ARG A 141 4.02 -8.62 1.79
CA ARG A 141 2.98 -7.71 1.31
C ARG A 141 1.90 -7.45 2.37
N PHE A 142 1.54 -8.45 3.17
CA PHE A 142 0.58 -8.29 4.26
C PHE A 142 1.08 -7.32 5.33
N GLU A 143 2.32 -7.48 5.80
CA GLU A 143 2.89 -6.62 6.84
C GLU A 143 3.14 -5.20 6.33
N LEU A 144 3.64 -5.05 5.10
CA LEU A 144 3.78 -3.74 4.45
C LEU A 144 2.43 -3.02 4.27
N ASN A 145 1.37 -3.76 3.92
CA ASN A 145 0.03 -3.18 3.83
C ASN A 145 -0.54 -2.79 5.20
N SER A 146 -0.11 -3.47 6.27
CA SER A 146 -0.43 -3.06 7.64
C SER A 146 0.24 -1.72 7.98
N LEU A 147 1.51 -1.53 7.61
CA LEU A 147 2.16 -0.21 7.71
C LEU A 147 1.46 0.84 6.84
N ALA A 148 1.09 0.51 5.60
CA ALA A 148 0.35 1.43 4.75
C ALA A 148 -0.95 1.91 5.41
N ASP A 149 -1.67 1.01 6.08
CA ASP A 149 -2.88 1.38 6.84
C ASP A 149 -2.57 2.31 8.03
N VAL A 150 -1.49 2.07 8.77
CA VAL A 150 -1.04 2.92 9.88
C VAL A 150 -0.75 4.35 9.42
N TYR A 151 -0.04 4.49 8.29
CA TYR A 151 0.38 5.80 7.75
C TYR A 151 -0.62 6.41 6.75
N ASN A 152 -1.80 5.79 6.60
CA ASN A 152 -2.83 6.18 5.63
C ASN A 152 -2.25 6.37 4.21
N MET A 153 -1.50 5.38 3.76
CA MET A 153 -0.86 5.33 2.45
C MET A 153 -1.56 4.32 1.55
N PRO A 154 -1.38 4.45 0.21
CA PRO A 154 -1.80 3.40 -0.68
C PRO A 154 -1.12 2.06 -0.36
N LYS A 155 -1.82 0.97 -0.66
CA LYS A 155 -1.32 -0.39 -0.43
C LYS A 155 -0.44 -0.85 -1.58
N VAL A 156 0.47 -1.76 -1.29
CA VAL A 156 1.30 -2.45 -2.28
C VAL A 156 0.39 -3.13 -3.32
N GLY A 157 0.63 -2.74 -4.57
CA GLY A 157 -0.08 -3.24 -5.74
C GLY A 157 -1.47 -2.65 -5.96
N THR A 158 -1.71 -1.45 -5.42
CA THR A 158 -2.75 -0.53 -5.90
C THR A 158 -2.18 0.40 -6.99
N ALA A 159 -3.05 1.05 -7.76
CA ALA A 159 -2.63 1.92 -8.88
C ALA A 159 -1.93 3.22 -8.45
N ALA A 160 -1.90 3.55 -7.15
CA ALA A 160 -1.40 4.84 -6.66
C ALA A 160 0.13 4.99 -6.68
N TYR A 161 0.86 3.92 -6.98
CA TYR A 161 2.33 3.91 -7.10
C TYR A 161 2.77 3.68 -8.57
N GLN A 162 1.88 3.96 -9.53
CA GLN A 162 2.14 3.90 -10.97
C GLN A 162 2.84 5.15 -11.48
#